data_AF-A0A6B3NKC5-F1
#
_entry.id   AF-A0A6B3NKC5-F1
#
_cell.length_a   1.000
_cell.length_b   1.000
_cell.length_c   1.000
_cell.angle_alpha   90.00
_cell.angle_beta   90.00
_cell.angle_gamma   90.00
#
_symmetry.space_group_name_H-M   'P 1'
#
loop_
_entity.id
_entity.type
_entity.pdbx_description
1 polymer ?
#
loop_
_entity_poly.entity_id
_entity_poly.type
_entity_poly.pdbx_seq_one_letter_code
_entity_poly.pdbx_strand_id
1 'polypeptide(L)'
;SGQHSGTVVGKLEGEKGITMGFVDLMREDHIEQDRERGIYFTQDWASMPGVMPVASGGIHVWHMPALVEIFGDDSCLQFGGGTLGHPWGNAPGATANRVALEACIQARNEGRNLMREGGDVIREACKWSPELAVACELWKEIKFEFEAMDTV
;
A
#
# COMPACT_ATOMS: atom_id res chain seq x y z
N SER A 1 -0.97 1.52 -19.04
CA SER A 1 -2.30 1.82 -18.46
C SER A 1 -2.23 1.52 -16.96
N GLY A 2 -3.00 2.22 -16.12
CA GLY A 2 -3.12 1.89 -14.69
C GLY A 2 -4.50 1.31 -14.39
N GLN A 3 -4.56 0.30 -13.53
CA GLN A 3 -5.82 -0.35 -13.14
C GLN A 3 -5.93 -0.43 -11.61
N HIS A 4 -7.12 -0.16 -11.08
CA HIS A 4 -7.39 -0.27 -9.66
C HIS A 4 -7.34 -1.74 -9.23
N SER A 5 -6.55 -2.03 -8.20
CA SER A 5 -6.23 -3.39 -7.75
C SER A 5 -6.53 -3.62 -6.26
N GLY A 6 -7.43 -2.82 -5.68
CA GLY A 6 -7.76 -2.86 -4.26
C GLY A 6 -6.70 -2.21 -3.36
N THR A 7 -6.94 -2.21 -2.05
CA THR A 7 -6.02 -1.59 -1.07
C THR A 7 -5.51 -2.52 0.02
N VAL A 8 -6.12 -3.70 0.22
CA VAL A 8 -5.88 -4.68 1.32
C VAL A 8 -6.11 -4.12 2.73
N VAL A 9 -5.58 -2.93 3.01
CA VAL A 9 -5.59 -2.23 4.30
C VAL A 9 -6.49 -0.99 4.30
N GLY A 10 -7.17 -0.70 3.18
CA GLY A 10 -8.10 0.42 3.05
C GLY A 10 -9.56 0.04 3.34
N LYS A 11 -10.49 0.89 2.94
CA LYS A 11 -11.94 0.66 3.13
C LYS A 11 -12.48 -0.51 2.29
N LEU A 12 -11.76 -0.88 1.23
CA LEU A 12 -12.15 -1.92 0.29
C LEU A 12 -11.46 -3.23 0.64
N GLU A 13 -12.24 -4.31 0.57
CA GLU A 13 -11.88 -5.69 0.86
C GLU A 13 -10.67 -6.17 0.02
N GLY A 14 -9.84 -7.02 0.62
CA GLY A 14 -8.76 -7.72 -0.07
C GLY A 14 -7.92 -8.53 0.90
N GLU A 15 -7.95 -9.85 0.78
CA GLU A 15 -7.03 -10.73 1.51
C GLU A 15 -5.61 -10.53 0.98
N LYS A 16 -4.61 -10.49 1.87
CA LYS A 16 -3.22 -10.17 1.51
C LYS A 16 -2.66 -11.15 0.47
N GLY A 17 -2.87 -12.45 0.65
CA GLY A 17 -2.38 -13.49 -0.26
C GLY A 17 -2.96 -13.33 -1.66
N ILE A 18 -4.29 -13.19 -1.74
CA ILE A 18 -5.01 -12.99 -3.00
C ILE A 18 -4.57 -11.71 -3.72
N THR A 19 -4.39 -10.60 -2.99
CA THR A 19 -4.00 -9.33 -3.62
C THR A 19 -2.57 -9.35 -4.13
N MET A 20 -1.65 -10.01 -3.42
CA MET A 20 -0.29 -10.24 -3.93
C MET A 20 -0.33 -11.06 -5.23
N GLY A 21 -1.12 -12.14 -5.27
CA GLY A 21 -1.30 -12.93 -6.50
C GLY A 21 -1.89 -12.13 -7.66
N PHE A 22 -2.86 -11.24 -7.39
CA PHE A 22 -3.42 -10.34 -8.40
C PHE A 22 -2.39 -9.31 -8.92
N VAL A 23 -1.56 -8.76 -8.03
CA VAL A 23 -0.47 -7.84 -8.42
C VAL A 23 0.56 -8.55 -9.29
N ASP A 24 0.92 -9.79 -8.94
CA ASP A 24 1.84 -10.62 -9.72
C ASP A 24 1.27 -10.84 -11.14
N LEU A 25 -0.01 -11.22 -11.24
CA LEU A 25 -0.71 -11.39 -12.53
C LEU A 25 -0.76 -10.13 -13.39
N MET A 26 -0.74 -8.94 -12.79
CA MET A 26 -0.75 -7.68 -13.53
C MET A 26 0.62 -7.28 -14.07
N ARG A 27 1.71 -7.65 -13.39
CA ARG A 27 3.05 -7.07 -13.63
C ARG A 27 4.02 -8.04 -14.29
N GLU A 28 4.01 -9.29 -13.84
CA GLU A 28 5.00 -10.28 -14.23
C GLU A 28 4.65 -10.90 -15.59
N ASP A 29 5.66 -11.30 -16.37
CA ASP A 29 5.44 -11.95 -17.67
C ASP A 29 5.07 -13.44 -17.50
N HIS A 30 5.54 -14.07 -16.42
CA HIS A 30 5.31 -15.48 -16.13
C HIS A 30 5.03 -15.69 -14.64
N ILE A 31 3.87 -16.25 -14.31
CA ILE A 31 3.39 -16.48 -12.96
C ILE A 31 3.08 -17.96 -12.79
N GLU A 32 3.72 -18.62 -11.83
CA GLU A 32 3.44 -20.03 -11.53
C GLU A 32 2.12 -20.22 -10.76
N GLN A 33 1.54 -21.41 -10.88
CA GLN A 33 0.38 -21.79 -10.07
C GLN A 33 0.71 -21.68 -8.57
N ASP A 34 -0.08 -20.88 -7.86
CA ASP A 34 -0.02 -20.73 -6.41
C ASP A 34 -1.44 -20.57 -5.85
N ARG A 35 -1.99 -21.67 -5.33
CA ARG A 35 -3.35 -21.70 -4.79
C ARG A 35 -3.50 -20.89 -3.51
N GLU A 36 -2.43 -20.71 -2.74
CA GLU A 36 -2.47 -19.90 -1.52
C GLU A 36 -2.64 -18.41 -1.83
N ARG A 37 -2.33 -18.00 -3.07
CA ARG A 37 -2.53 -16.65 -3.60
C ARG A 37 -3.67 -16.54 -4.60
N GLY A 38 -4.50 -17.57 -4.74
CA GLY A 38 -5.63 -17.60 -5.68
C GLY A 38 -5.23 -17.77 -7.16
N ILE A 39 -3.98 -18.14 -7.46
CA ILE A 39 -3.50 -18.39 -8.82
C ILE A 39 -3.70 -19.88 -9.15
N TYR A 40 -4.81 -20.19 -9.82
CA TYR A 40 -5.19 -21.57 -10.12
C TYR A 40 -4.46 -22.18 -11.32
N PHE A 41 -3.85 -21.39 -12.19
CA PHE A 41 -3.13 -21.85 -13.37
C PHE A 41 -1.84 -21.05 -13.53
N THR A 42 -0.76 -21.70 -13.98
CA THR A 42 0.43 -21.01 -14.47
C THR A 42 0.04 -20.14 -15.66
N GLN A 43 0.44 -18.87 -15.64
CA GLN A 43 0.09 -17.87 -16.64
C GLN A 43 1.37 -17.29 -17.28
N ASP A 44 1.48 -17.42 -18.59
CA ASP A 44 2.51 -16.78 -19.43
C ASP A 44 1.82 -15.70 -20.27
N TRP A 45 2.29 -14.46 -20.18
CA TRP A 45 1.74 -13.30 -20.88
C TRP A 45 2.40 -13.05 -22.24
N ALA A 46 3.37 -13.86 -22.64
CA ALA A 46 4.04 -13.82 -23.94
C ALA A 46 4.57 -12.42 -24.29
N SER A 47 5.27 -11.79 -23.33
CA SER A 47 5.82 -10.44 -23.42
C SER A 47 4.78 -9.33 -23.59
N MET A 48 3.52 -9.58 -23.20
CA MET A 48 2.54 -8.52 -23.07
C MET A 48 3.00 -7.52 -22.00
N PRO A 49 2.98 -6.21 -22.29
CA PRO A 49 3.38 -5.22 -21.29
C PRO A 49 2.51 -5.31 -20.03
N GLY A 50 3.17 -5.30 -18.86
CA GLY A 50 2.48 -5.27 -17.57
C GLY A 50 1.64 -4.01 -17.35
N VAL A 51 0.71 -4.11 -16.42
CA VAL A 51 -0.20 -3.05 -15.99
C VAL A 51 0.23 -2.55 -14.60
N MET A 52 0.28 -1.24 -14.42
CA MET A 52 0.63 -0.65 -13.12
C MET A 52 -0.55 -0.80 -12.14
N PRO A 53 -0.39 -1.53 -11.02
CA PRO A 53 -1.41 -1.61 -9.97
C PRO A 53 -1.60 -0.25 -9.29
N VAL A 54 -2.85 0.09 -9.05
CA VAL A 54 -3.25 1.32 -8.35
C VAL A 54 -3.99 0.94 -7.08
N ALA A 55 -3.37 1.24 -5.93
CA ALA A 55 -3.98 1.10 -4.62
C ALA A 55 -4.67 2.41 -4.22
N SER A 56 -6.00 2.37 -4.10
CA SER A 56 -6.83 3.55 -3.84
C SER A 56 -8.07 3.21 -3.02
N GLY A 57 -8.44 4.09 -2.08
CA GLY A 57 -9.68 3.97 -1.30
C GLY A 57 -9.48 3.79 0.20
N GLY A 58 -9.76 4.84 0.99
CA GLY A 58 -9.72 4.76 2.46
C GLY A 58 -8.33 4.57 3.06
N ILE A 59 -7.26 4.88 2.32
CA ILE A 59 -5.87 4.76 2.82
C ILE A 59 -5.33 6.09 3.38
N HIS A 60 -4.44 5.99 4.37
CA HIS A 60 -3.75 7.10 5.05
C HIS A 60 -2.33 6.68 5.48
N VAL A 61 -1.54 7.59 6.05
CA VAL A 61 -0.09 7.41 6.32
C VAL A 61 0.28 6.13 7.11
N TRP A 62 -0.57 5.68 8.05
CA TRP A 62 -0.33 4.43 8.78
C TRP A 62 -0.39 3.16 7.92
N HIS A 63 -1.02 3.21 6.75
CA HIS A 63 -1.06 2.10 5.80
C HIS A 63 0.18 2.03 4.92
N MET A 64 1.02 3.07 4.90
CA MET A 64 2.16 3.17 3.98
C MET A 64 3.12 1.97 4.05
N PRO A 65 3.53 1.46 5.24
CA PRO A 65 4.45 0.33 5.31
C PRO A 65 3.86 -0.94 4.65
N ALA A 66 2.58 -1.22 4.90
CA ALA A 66 1.90 -2.37 4.32
C ALA A 66 1.71 -2.20 2.80
N LEU A 67 1.36 -1.00 2.34
CA LEU A 67 1.22 -0.70 0.91
C LEU A 67 2.54 -0.88 0.15
N VAL A 68 3.65 -0.40 0.71
CA VAL A 68 4.99 -0.60 0.13
C VAL A 68 5.38 -2.08 0.09
N GLU A 69 5.06 -2.83 1.13
CA GLU A 69 5.32 -4.28 1.16
C GLU A 69 4.49 -5.04 0.12
N ILE A 70 3.22 -4.70 -0.03
CA ILE A 70 2.28 -5.45 -0.88
C ILE A 70 2.46 -5.09 -2.37
N PHE A 71 2.51 -3.80 -2.68
CA PHE A 71 2.48 -3.33 -4.07
C PHE A 71 3.87 -3.07 -4.65
N GLY A 72 4.89 -2.90 -3.81
CA GLY A 72 6.25 -2.61 -4.26
C GLY A 72 6.36 -1.30 -5.06
N ASP A 73 7.44 -1.18 -5.83
CA ASP A 73 7.85 0.09 -6.45
C ASP A 73 7.02 0.49 -7.68
N ASP A 74 6.65 -0.45 -8.56
CA ASP A 74 5.83 -0.14 -9.73
C ASP A 74 4.34 -0.14 -9.38
N SER A 75 3.96 0.79 -8.51
CA SER A 75 2.59 0.97 -8.07
C SER A 75 2.22 2.44 -7.95
N CYS A 76 0.92 2.72 -7.97
CA CYS A 76 0.40 4.04 -7.65
C CYS A 76 -0.45 3.97 -6.37
N LEU A 77 -0.03 4.70 -5.33
CA LEU A 77 -0.75 4.79 -4.07
C LEU A 77 -1.55 6.11 -4.00
N GLN A 78 -2.87 6.02 -3.98
CA GLN A 78 -3.76 7.18 -4.09
C GLN A 78 -4.43 7.54 -2.76
N PHE A 79 -4.01 8.67 -2.21
CA PHE A 79 -4.52 9.20 -0.95
C PHE A 79 -5.49 10.35 -1.21
N GLY A 80 -6.77 10.04 -1.51
CA GLY A 80 -7.82 11.05 -1.67
C GLY A 80 -8.16 11.74 -0.35
N GLY A 81 -8.97 11.08 0.48
CA GLY A 81 -9.29 11.56 1.83
C GLY A 81 -8.05 11.69 2.73
N GLY A 82 -7.06 10.80 2.55
CA GLY A 82 -5.76 10.84 3.23
C GLY A 82 -4.85 12.02 2.83
N THR A 83 -5.24 12.85 1.87
CA THR A 83 -4.57 14.13 1.57
C THR A 83 -5.47 15.29 1.91
N LEU A 84 -6.69 15.30 1.37
CA LEU A 84 -7.63 16.40 1.49
C LEU A 84 -8.17 16.59 2.92
N GLY A 85 -8.15 15.53 3.73
CA GLY A 85 -8.57 15.57 5.13
C GLY A 85 -7.49 16.08 6.09
N HIS A 86 -6.30 16.44 5.62
CA HIS A 86 -5.22 16.91 6.49
C HIS A 86 -5.59 18.25 7.16
N PRO A 87 -5.41 18.42 8.48
CA PRO A 87 -5.87 19.62 9.21
C PRO A 87 -5.25 20.94 8.74
N TRP A 88 -4.06 20.87 8.13
CA TRP A 88 -3.34 22.03 7.59
C TRP A 88 -3.55 22.24 6.08
N GLY A 89 -4.49 21.51 5.48
CA GLY A 89 -4.82 21.60 4.06
C GLY A 89 -4.02 20.65 3.16
N ASN A 90 -4.26 20.77 1.86
CA ASN A 90 -3.87 19.77 0.86
C ASN A 90 -2.35 19.62 0.70
N ALA A 91 -1.61 20.73 0.67
CA ALA A 91 -0.16 20.68 0.48
C ALA A 91 0.57 20.00 1.66
N PRO A 92 0.24 20.29 2.93
CA PRO A 92 0.70 19.49 4.06
C PRO A 92 0.28 18.03 4.01
N GLY A 93 -0.97 17.73 3.60
CA GLY A 93 -1.41 16.34 3.42
C GLY A 93 -0.59 15.57 2.38
N ALA A 94 -0.28 16.20 1.26
CA ALA A 94 0.58 15.62 0.22
C ALA A 94 2.02 15.43 0.73
N THR A 95 2.52 16.38 1.52
CA THR A 95 3.84 16.31 2.16
C THR A 95 3.91 15.13 3.13
N ALA A 96 2.92 14.97 4.01
CA ALA A 96 2.83 13.85 4.95
C ALA A 96 2.87 12.49 4.24
N ASN A 97 2.06 12.31 3.18
CA ASN A 97 2.05 11.08 2.39
C ASN A 97 3.40 10.82 1.71
N ARG A 98 4.03 11.87 1.17
CA ARG A 98 5.34 11.74 0.51
C ARG A 98 6.45 11.36 1.49
N VAL A 99 6.50 12.01 2.65
CA VAL A 99 7.47 11.72 3.71
C VAL A 99 7.30 10.28 4.22
N ALA A 100 6.06 9.85 4.48
CA ALA A 100 5.78 8.49 4.90
C ALA A 100 6.28 7.45 3.88
N LEU A 101 6.05 7.69 2.58
CA LEU A 101 6.50 6.81 1.50
C LEU A 101 8.03 6.72 1.47
N GLU A 102 8.72 7.87 1.41
CA GLU A 102 10.19 7.89 1.32
C GLU A 102 10.85 7.25 2.55
N ALA A 103 10.31 7.48 3.76
CA ALA A 103 10.80 6.83 4.97
C ALA A 103 10.62 5.30 4.91
N CYS A 104 9.50 4.80 4.40
CA CYS A 104 9.27 3.37 4.22
C CYS A 104 10.20 2.77 3.18
N ILE A 105 10.40 3.43 2.04
CA ILE A 105 11.31 2.98 0.99
C ILE A 105 12.76 2.95 1.49
N GLN A 106 13.19 3.98 2.19
CA GLN A 106 14.52 4.01 2.81
C GLN A 106 14.69 2.84 3.79
N ALA A 107 13.76 2.68 4.73
CA ALA A 107 13.82 1.60 5.72
C ALA A 107 13.85 0.21 5.06
N ARG A 108 13.02 -0.04 4.05
CA ARG A 108 13.03 -1.28 3.26
C ARG A 108 14.38 -1.52 2.60
N ASN A 109 14.93 -0.49 1.95
CA ASN A 109 16.20 -0.60 1.23
C ASN A 109 17.40 -0.77 2.19
N GLU A 110 17.28 -0.32 3.44
CA GLU A 110 18.22 -0.58 4.53
C GLU A 110 18.05 -1.99 5.16
N GLY A 111 17.11 -2.79 4.64
CA GLY A 111 16.87 -4.18 5.07
C GLY A 111 15.92 -4.33 6.26
N ARG A 112 15.19 -3.28 6.64
CA ARG A 112 14.19 -3.35 7.72
C ARG A 112 12.94 -4.09 7.26
N ASN A 113 12.31 -4.82 8.17
CA ASN A 113 11.07 -5.53 7.88
C ASN A 113 9.86 -4.62 8.11
N LEU A 114 9.28 -4.06 7.04
CA LEU A 114 8.19 -3.09 7.14
C LEU A 114 6.91 -3.65 7.79
N MET A 115 6.64 -4.95 7.66
CA MET A 115 5.49 -5.58 8.31
C MET A 115 5.61 -5.61 9.84
N ARG A 116 6.84 -5.66 10.37
CA ARG A 116 7.10 -5.70 11.82
C ARG A 116 7.46 -4.34 12.38
N GLU A 117 8.23 -3.56 11.62
CA GLU A 117 8.88 -2.32 12.07
C GLU A 117 8.25 -1.06 11.47
N GLY A 118 7.29 -1.19 10.54
CA GLY A 118 6.73 -0.07 9.79
C GLY A 118 6.12 1.02 10.66
N GLY A 119 5.46 0.63 11.75
CA GLY A 119 4.92 1.61 12.72
C GLY A 119 6.02 2.47 13.35
N ASP A 120 7.19 1.90 13.62
CA ASP A 120 8.32 2.63 14.19
C ASP A 120 9.00 3.51 13.15
N VAL A 121 9.12 3.04 11.89
CA VAL A 121 9.58 3.87 10.76
C VAL A 121 8.76 5.15 10.65
N ILE A 122 7.43 5.04 10.69
CA ILE A 122 6.53 6.20 10.61
C ILE A 122 6.72 7.11 11.84
N ARG A 123 6.78 6.55 13.05
CA ARG A 123 7.00 7.35 14.27
C ARG A 123 8.34 8.08 14.30
N GLU A 124 9.41 7.45 13.80
CA GLU A 124 10.71 8.12 13.66
C GLU A 124 10.64 9.26 12.66
N ALA A 125 9.93 9.09 11.53
CA ALA A 125 9.72 10.15 10.56
C ALA A 125 8.92 11.34 11.12
N CYS A 126 7.93 11.08 11.99
CA CYS A 126 7.18 12.14 12.69
C CYS A 126 8.04 13.07 13.54
N LYS A 127 9.24 12.63 13.99
CA LYS A 127 10.11 13.46 14.83
C LYS A 127 10.68 14.67 14.08
N TRP A 128 10.77 14.59 12.75
CA TRP A 128 11.35 15.64 11.91
C TRP A 128 10.39 16.15 10.83
N SER A 129 9.26 15.47 10.56
CA SER A 129 8.18 16.00 9.71
C SER A 129 6.93 16.32 10.53
N PRO A 130 6.65 17.62 10.78
CA PRO A 130 5.46 18.03 11.51
C PRO A 130 4.16 17.74 10.75
N GLU A 131 4.16 17.79 9.42
CA GLU A 131 3.00 17.40 8.60
C GLU A 131 2.66 15.92 8.80
N LEU A 132 3.67 15.05 8.77
CA LEU A 132 3.46 13.63 9.03
C LEU A 132 2.98 13.39 10.46
N ALA A 133 3.54 14.09 11.46
CA ALA A 133 3.11 13.96 12.84
C ALA A 133 1.62 14.29 13.01
N VAL A 134 1.14 15.36 12.38
CA VAL A 134 -0.28 15.75 12.43
C VAL A 134 -1.17 14.75 11.70
N ALA A 135 -0.76 14.28 10.51
CA ALA A 135 -1.44 13.22 9.79
C ALA A 135 -1.58 11.94 10.63
N CYS A 136 -0.50 11.53 11.28
CA CYS A 136 -0.45 10.35 12.15
C CYS A 136 -1.41 10.48 13.33
N GLU A 137 -1.45 11.65 13.98
CA GLU A 137 -2.35 11.88 15.11
C GLU A 137 -3.82 11.87 14.69
N LEU A 138 -4.15 12.44 13.52
CA LEU A 138 -5.51 12.46 12.99
C LEU A 138 -6.06 11.05 12.72
N TRP A 139 -5.24 10.15 12.19
CA TRP A 139 -5.68 8.85 11.67
C TRP A 139 -5.27 7.65 12.54
N LYS A 140 -4.68 7.86 13.72
CA LYS A 140 -4.16 6.77 14.59
C LYS A 140 -5.20 5.73 15.02
N GLU A 141 -6.47 6.13 15.12
CA GLU A 141 -7.58 5.27 15.57
C GLU A 141 -8.40 4.70 14.40
N ILE A 142 -8.14 5.13 13.17
CA ILE A 142 -8.88 4.65 12.01
C ILE A 142 -8.26 3.33 11.55
N LYS A 143 -9.01 2.25 11.72
CA LYS A 143 -8.72 0.94 11.17
C LYS A 143 -9.98 0.39 10.51
N PHE A 144 -9.80 -0.27 9.38
CA PHE A 144 -10.88 -0.97 8.69
C PHE A 144 -10.66 -2.48 8.90
N GLU A 145 -11.16 -2.99 10.02
CA GLU A 145 -11.11 -4.42 10.34
C GLU A 145 -12.51 -5.01 10.08
N PHE A 146 -12.66 -5.68 8.94
CA PHE A 146 -13.85 -6.44 8.58
C PHE A 146 -13.43 -7.86 8.20
N GLU A 147 -14.31 -8.83 8.43
CA GLU A 147 -14.09 -10.19 7.97
C GLU A 147 -14.13 -10.21 6.43
N ALA A 148 -13.10 -10.78 5.81
CA ALA A 148 -13.08 -10.97 4.36
C ALA A 148 -14.10 -12.04 3.97
N MET A 149 -14.95 -11.74 3.00
CA MET A 149 -15.91 -12.65 2.39
C MET A 149 -15.26 -13.47 1.26
N ASP A 150 -14.34 -12.86 0.50
CA ASP A 150 -13.51 -13.57 -0.47
C ASP A 150 -12.26 -14.12 0.23
N THR A 151 -12.33 -15.41 0.57
CA THR A 151 -11.21 -16.21 1.09
C THR A 151 -10.91 -17.36 0.13
N VAL A 152 -9.66 -17.82 0.09
CA VAL A 152 -9.23 -19.03 -0.67
C VAL A 152 -10.01 -20.29 -0.27
#